data_AF-A0A819EHV2-F1
#
_entry.id   AF-A0A819EHV2-F1
#
_cell.length_a   1.000
_cell.length_b   1.000
_cell.length_c   1.000
_cell.angle_alpha   90.00
_cell.angle_beta   90.00
_cell.angle_gamma   90.00
#
_symmetry.space_group_name_H-M   'P 1'
#
loop_
_entity.id
_entity.type
_entity.pdbx_description
1 polymer ?
#
loop_
_entity_poly.entity_id
_entity_poly.type
_entity_poly.pdbx_seq_one_letter_code
_entity_poly.pdbx_strand_id
1 'polypeptide(L)'
;IDVADVSLIINYDMPELVNFKPDYETYLHRIGRCGRFNRPGYVFNLINSLYDVITMRSIAEYFSHPIEEIAIDDISDLEPYQD
;
A
#
# COMPACT_ATOMS: atom_id res chain seq x y z
N ILE A 1 5.82 8.03 13.11
CA ILE A 1 6.33 6.91 13.93
C ILE A 1 7.75 6.59 13.46
N ASP A 2 8.68 6.43 14.40
CA ASP A 2 10.06 6.06 14.13
C ASP A 2 10.29 4.64 14.66
N VAL A 3 10.17 3.67 13.76
CA VAL A 3 10.36 2.23 14.02
C VAL A 3 11.45 1.78 13.05
N ALA A 4 12.35 0.90 13.52
CA ALA A 4 13.41 0.31 12.72
C ALA A 4 12.84 -0.37 11.46
N ASP A 5 13.70 -0.59 10.44
CA ASP A 5 13.35 -1.17 9.12
C ASP A 5 12.16 -2.14 9.15
N VAL A 6 11.04 -1.70 8.58
CA VAL A 6 9.83 -2.50 8.46
C VAL A 6 9.86 -3.22 7.12
N SER A 7 9.65 -4.54 7.08
CA SER A 7 9.59 -5.32 5.84
C SER A 7 8.18 -5.50 5.28
N LEU A 8 7.15 -5.19 6.07
CA LEU A 8 5.75 -5.35 5.69
C LEU A 8 4.91 -4.18 6.20
N ILE A 9 4.15 -3.55 5.30
CA ILE A 9 3.16 -2.54 5.65
C ILE A 9 1.79 -3.01 5.15
N ILE A 10 0.79 -2.91 6.01
CA ILE A 10 -0.61 -3.17 5.65
C ILE A 10 -1.39 -1.88 5.92
N ASN A 11 -1.88 -1.24 4.85
CA ASN A 11 -2.88 -0.20 4.97
C ASN A 11 -4.25 -0.87 5.12
N TYR A 12 -4.76 -0.92 6.35
CA TYR A 12 -6.08 -1.49 6.64
C TYR A 12 -7.21 -0.66 6.00
N ASP A 13 -7.08 0.67 6.07
CA ASP A 13 -7.90 1.64 5.36
C ASP A 13 -7.00 2.54 4.51
N MET A 14 -7.52 2.97 3.36
CA MET A 14 -6.82 3.93 2.51
C MET A 14 -6.69 5.29 3.22
N PRO A 15 -5.54 5.98 3.10
CA PRO A 15 -5.35 7.28 3.74
C PRO A 15 -6.11 8.37 2.98
N GLU A 16 -6.90 9.13 3.74
CA GLU A 16 -7.83 10.11 3.20
C GLU A 16 -7.83 11.39 4.02
N LEU A 17 -8.10 12.50 3.34
CA LEU A 17 -8.34 13.80 3.93
C LEU A 17 -9.79 13.91 4.42
N VAL A 18 -10.05 14.88 5.30
CA VAL A 18 -11.38 15.14 5.89
C VAL A 18 -12.49 15.36 4.84
N ASN A 19 -12.13 15.71 3.61
CA ASN A 19 -13.05 15.94 2.49
C ASN A 19 -13.18 14.76 1.53
N PHE A 20 -12.86 13.53 1.98
CA PHE A 20 -12.96 12.32 1.17
C PHE A 20 -12.09 12.36 -0.10
N LYS A 21 -10.93 13.00 0.00
CA LYS A 21 -9.91 12.98 -1.05
C LYS A 21 -8.73 12.12 -0.62
N PRO A 22 -8.00 11.49 -1.57
CA PRO A 22 -6.80 10.74 -1.23
C PRO A 22 -5.76 11.63 -0.52
N ASP A 23 -5.18 11.11 0.55
CA ASP A 23 -4.05 11.73 1.24
C ASP A 23 -2.73 11.11 0.74
N TYR A 24 -2.22 11.67 -0.36
CA TYR A 24 -1.01 11.20 -1.03
C TYR A 24 0.25 11.29 -0.15
N GLU A 25 0.35 12.34 0.66
CA GLU A 25 1.51 12.58 1.53
C GLU A 25 1.55 11.53 2.65
N THR A 26 0.40 11.28 3.29
CA THR A 26 0.29 10.22 4.30
C THR A 26 0.57 8.85 3.68
N TYR A 27 0.05 8.55 2.49
CA TYR A 27 0.34 7.28 1.81
C TYR A 27 1.85 7.10 1.58
N LEU A 28 2.51 8.09 0.99
CA LEU A 28 3.95 8.05 0.69
C LEU A 28 4.78 7.90 1.97
N HIS A 29 4.45 8.63 3.03
CA HIS A 29 5.18 8.54 4.29
C HIS A 29 4.96 7.23 5.04
N ARG A 30 3.79 6.59 4.88
CA ARG A 30 3.56 5.23 5.39
C ARG A 30 4.45 4.25 4.64
N ILE A 31 4.31 4.15 3.32
CA ILE A 31 5.03 3.13 2.53
C ILE A 31 6.55 3.36 2.53
N GLY A 32 7.00 4.61 2.62
CA GLY A 32 8.42 4.99 2.70
C GLY A 32 9.14 4.56 3.99
N ARG A 33 8.43 3.91 4.93
CA ARG A 33 9.04 3.21 6.08
C ARG A 33 9.53 1.81 5.73
N CYS A 34 9.09 1.26 4.59
CA CYS A 34 9.47 -0.04 4.09
C CYS A 34 10.58 0.05 3.04
N GLY A 35 11.25 -1.07 2.74
CA GLY A 35 12.14 -1.17 1.58
C GLY A 35 13.41 -0.30 1.62
N ARG A 36 13.89 0.09 2.81
CA ARG A 36 15.09 0.93 2.95
C ARG A 36 16.37 0.09 2.89
N PHE A 37 17.48 0.72 2.51
CA PHE A 37 18.83 0.10 2.51
C PHE A 37 18.95 -1.18 1.68
N ASN A 38 18.32 -1.22 0.49
CA ASN A 38 18.33 -2.39 -0.42
C ASN A 38 17.75 -3.68 0.19
N ARG A 39 16.90 -3.56 1.22
CA ARG A 39 16.13 -4.69 1.72
C ARG A 39 14.77 -4.73 1.02
N PRO A 40 14.31 -5.90 0.55
CA PRO A 40 12.97 -6.01 -0.03
C PRO A 40 11.92 -5.70 1.04
N GLY A 41 10.79 -5.15 0.60
CA GLY A 41 9.71 -4.75 1.46
C GLY A 41 8.38 -4.83 0.72
N TYR A 42 7.34 -5.29 1.41
CA TYR A 42 6.01 -5.50 0.83
C TYR A 42 5.00 -4.54 1.43
N VAL A 43 4.11 -4.03 0.57
CA VAL A 43 3.03 -3.14 0.97
C VAL A 43 1.72 -3.69 0.42
N PHE A 44 0.76 -3.90 1.31
CA PHE A 44 -0.59 -4.32 0.94
C PHE A 44 -1.61 -3.26 1.35
N ASN A 45 -2.58 -3.03 0.47
CA ASN A 45 -3.74 -2.20 0.75
C ASN A 45 -4.95 -3.12 0.85
N LEU A 46 -5.66 -3.09 1.98
CA LEU A 46 -6.93 -3.79 2.10
C LEU A 46 -8.02 -2.88 1.54
N ILE A 47 -8.79 -3.41 0.59
CA ILE A 47 -9.82 -2.69 -0.13
C ILE A 47 -11.16 -3.33 0.22
N ASN A 48 -12.06 -2.57 0.84
CA ASN A 48 -13.36 -3.08 1.31
C ASN A 48 -14.55 -2.33 0.68
N SER A 49 -14.29 -1.26 -0.09
CA SER A 49 -15.35 -0.48 -0.73
C SER A 49 -14.99 -0.01 -2.14
N LEU A 50 -16.02 0.33 -2.94
CA LEU A 50 -15.81 0.99 -4.24
C LEU A 50 -15.09 2.32 -4.11
N TYR A 51 -15.25 2.99 -2.98
CA TYR A 51 -14.60 4.27 -2.73
C TYR A 51 -13.11 4.07 -2.42
N ASP A 52 -12.73 3.02 -1.68
CA ASP A 52 -11.33 2.64 -1.48
C ASP A 52 -10.64 2.34 -2.81
N VAL A 53 -11.35 1.68 -3.75
CA VAL A 53 -10.86 1.43 -5.12
C VAL A 53 -10.57 2.74 -5.85
N ILE A 54 -11.46 3.73 -5.73
CA ILE A 54 -11.28 5.06 -6.35
C ILE A 54 -10.09 5.79 -5.72
N THR A 55 -9.97 5.77 -4.40
CA THR A 55 -8.86 6.37 -3.66
C THR A 55 -7.53 5.73 -4.04
N MET A 56 -7.46 4.40 -4.07
CA MET A 56 -6.28 3.64 -4.47
C MET A 56 -5.87 3.94 -5.90
N ARG A 57 -6.80 3.94 -6.86
CA ARG A 57 -6.51 4.28 -8.26
C ARG A 57 -5.99 5.70 -8.41
N SER A 58 -6.56 6.64 -7.67
CA SER A 58 -6.11 8.04 -7.67
C SER A 58 -4.66 8.15 -7.16
N ILE A 59 -4.29 7.38 -6.11
CA ILE A 59 -2.92 7.30 -5.59
C ILE A 59 -1.98 6.67 -6.63
N ALA A 60 -2.38 5.56 -7.25
CA ALA A 60 -1.59 4.89 -8.28
C ALA A 60 -1.30 5.82 -9.48
N GLU A 61 -2.32 6.55 -9.95
CA GLU A 61 -2.19 7.53 -11.03
C GLU A 61 -1.30 8.70 -10.63
N TYR A 62 -1.50 9.27 -9.44
CA TYR A 62 -0.70 10.40 -8.93
C TYR A 62 0.79 10.09 -8.90
N PHE A 63 1.17 8.88 -8.45
CA PHE A 63 2.57 8.45 -8.41
C PHE A 63 3.05 7.77 -9.70
N SER A 64 2.20 7.64 -10.72
CA SER A 64 2.48 6.88 -11.95
C SER A 64 3.03 5.48 -11.67
N HIS A 65 2.48 4.84 -10.62
CA HIS A 65 2.89 3.53 -10.15
C HIS A 65 1.64 2.65 -9.99
N PRO A 66 1.37 1.73 -10.94
CA PRO A 66 0.26 0.81 -10.84
C PRO A 66 0.34 -0.01 -9.55
N ILE A 67 -0.80 -0.18 -8.89
CA ILE A 67 -0.94 -1.08 -7.74
C ILE A 67 -1.68 -2.31 -8.24
N GLU A 68 -0.99 -3.45 -8.24
CA GLU A 68 -1.55 -4.72 -8.72
C GLU A 68 -2.51 -5.31 -7.69
N GLU A 69 -3.60 -5.89 -8.19
CA GLU A 69 -4.51 -6.67 -7.38
C GLU A 69 -3.93 -8.08 -7.21
N ILE A 70 -3.87 -8.54 -5.97
CA ILE A 70 -3.43 -9.91 -5.65
C ILE A 70 -4.69 -10.71 -5.31
N ALA A 71 -5.01 -11.66 -6.19
CA ALA A 71 -6.03 -12.66 -5.89
C ALA A 71 -5.45 -13.64 -4.87
N ILE A 72 -6.01 -13.66 -3.66
CA ILE A 72 -5.61 -14.57 -2.60
C ILE A 72 -6.79 -15.50 -2.36
N ASP A 73 -6.68 -16.73 -2.87
CA ASP A 73 -7.66 -17.78 -2.57
C ASP A 73 -7.25 -18.52 -1.28
N ASP A 74 -5.94 -18.65 -1.03
CA ASP A 74 -5.33 -19.14 0.20
C ASP A 74 -4.14 -18.26 0.61
N ILE A 75 -3.86 -18.14 1.91
CA ILE A 75 -2.70 -17.40 2.41
C ILE A 75 -1.37 -18.00 1.92
N SER A 76 -1.37 -19.27 1.49
CA SER A 76 -0.23 -19.88 0.80
C SER A 76 0.10 -19.22 -0.53
N ASP A 77 -0.85 -18.53 -1.17
CA ASP A 77 -0.64 -17.85 -2.44
C ASP A 77 0.20 -16.56 -2.28
N LEU A 78 0.38 -16.11 -1.03
CA LEU A 78 1.27 -14.99 -0.68
C LEU A 78 2.74 -15.41 -0.53
N GLU A 79 3.16 -16.52 -1.13
CA GLU A 79 4.59 -16.85 -1.22
C GLU A 79 5.35 -15.63 -1.77
N PRO A 80 6.47 -15.24 -1.15
CA PRO A 80 7.17 -14.01 -1.52
C PRO A 80 7.48 -14.07 -3.00
N TYR A 81 6.98 -13.10 -3.77
CA TYR A 81 7.34 -12.90 -5.18
C TYR A 81 8.86 -13.07 -5.29
N GLN A 82 9.29 -14.19 -5.87
CA GLN A 82 10.69 -14.47 -6.16
C GLN A 82 10.95 -13.91 -7.55
N ASP A 83 11.55 -12.71 -7.58
CA ASP A 83 12.30 -12.25 -8.75
C ASP A 83 13.60 -13.07 -8.92
#